data_AF-A0A553AHL3-F1
#
_entry.id   AF-A0A553AHL3-F1
#
_cell.length_a   1.000
_cell.length_b   1.000
_cell.length_c   1.000
_cell.angle_alpha   90.00
_cell.angle_beta   90.00
_cell.angle_gamma   90.00
#
_symmetry.space_group_name_H-M   'P 1'
#
loop_
_entity.id
_entity.type
_entity.pdbx_description
1 polymer ?
#
loop_
_entity_poly.entity_id
_entity_poly.type
_entity_poly.pdbx_seq_one_letter_code
_entity_poly.pdbx_strand_id
1 'polypeptide(L)'
;MSRVAFFLGTATEIKLTETQQEKIIEICLDWLIRDERVAPKVYAMKTLGHFAQKNPWINEELRNIINKDYAGQSAGYKASAREVLKKLK
;
A
#
# COMPACT_ATOMS: atom_id res chain seq x y z
N MET A 1 -13.03 2.56 -3.47
CA MET A 1 -12.07 2.17 -4.52
C MET A 1 -10.86 1.41 -3.96
N SER A 2 -10.16 1.89 -2.92
CA SER A 2 -8.97 1.19 -2.36
C SER A 2 -9.20 -0.23 -1.83
N ARG A 3 -10.38 -0.52 -1.29
CA ARG A 3 -10.74 -1.88 -0.84
C ARG A 3 -10.82 -2.89 -1.98
N VAL A 4 -11.17 -2.45 -3.19
CA VAL A 4 -11.21 -3.31 -4.38
C VAL A 4 -9.78 -3.67 -4.81
N ALA A 5 -8.86 -2.69 -4.81
CA ALA A 5 -7.44 -2.96 -5.08
C ALA A 5 -6.83 -3.95 -4.07
N PHE A 6 -7.16 -3.79 -2.78
CA PHE A 6 -6.75 -4.75 -1.76
C PHE A 6 -7.30 -6.15 -1.99
N PHE A 7 -8.59 -6.27 -2.32
CA PHE A 7 -9.22 -7.55 -2.63
C PHE A 7 -8.58 -8.22 -3.86
N LEU A 8 -8.45 -7.50 -4.97
CA LEU A 8 -7.84 -8.01 -6.20
C LEU A 8 -6.38 -8.44 -5.99
N GLY A 9 -5.61 -7.68 -5.20
CA GLY A 9 -4.20 -7.99 -4.94
C GLY A 9 -3.97 -9.16 -3.98
N THR A 10 -4.95 -9.55 -3.17
CA THR A 10 -4.81 -10.61 -2.15
C THR A 10 -5.65 -11.85 -2.42
N ALA A 11 -6.58 -11.80 -3.38
CA ALA A 11 -7.40 -12.94 -3.75
C ALA A 11 -6.55 -14.04 -4.41
N THR A 12 -6.67 -15.27 -3.92
CA THR A 12 -5.93 -16.44 -4.44
C THR A 12 -6.51 -16.99 -5.74
N GLU A 13 -7.80 -16.76 -5.98
CA GLU A 13 -8.52 -17.26 -7.16
C GLU A 13 -8.35 -16.35 -8.38
N ILE A 14 -7.91 -15.12 -8.19
CA ILE A 14 -7.76 -14.12 -9.25
C ILE A 14 -6.29 -14.03 -9.64
N LYS A 15 -5.96 -14.42 -10.87
CA LYS A 15 -4.62 -14.25 -11.43
C LYS A 15 -4.52 -12.92 -12.17
N LEU A 16 -3.81 -11.96 -11.57
CA LEU A 16 -3.50 -10.68 -12.20
C LEU A 16 -2.29 -10.83 -13.13
N THR A 17 -2.38 -10.26 -14.33
CA THR A 17 -1.21 -10.11 -15.22
C THR A 17 -0.20 -9.13 -14.61
N GLU A 18 1.05 -9.16 -15.05
CA GLU A 18 2.10 -8.24 -14.57
C GLU A 18 1.66 -6.78 -14.74
N THR A 19 1.17 -6.41 -15.92
CA THR A 19 0.64 -5.06 -16.20
C THR A 19 -0.53 -4.67 -15.28
N GLN A 20 -1.39 -5.61 -14.88
CA GLN A 20 -2.48 -5.32 -13.94
C GLN A 20 -1.94 -5.09 -12.53
N GLN A 21 -0.92 -5.86 -12.11
CA GLN A 21 -0.26 -5.67 -10.82
C GLN A 21 0.44 -4.30 -10.76
N GLU A 22 1.19 -3.93 -11.81
CA GLU A 22 1.85 -2.63 -11.93
C GLU A 22 0.84 -1.48 -11.80
N LYS A 23 -0.28 -1.52 -12.54
CA LYS A 23 -1.34 -0.50 -12.42
C LYS A 23 -1.94 -0.41 -11.02
N ILE A 24 -2.11 -1.54 -10.34
CA ILE A 24 -2.60 -1.57 -8.95
C ILE A 24 -1.56 -0.97 -7.99
N ILE A 25 -0.28 -1.23 -8.22
CA ILE A 25 0.81 -0.65 -7.42
C ILE A 25 0.85 0.86 -7.63
N GLU A 26 0.86 1.35 -8.88
CA GLU A 26 0.85 2.77 -9.23
C GLU A 26 -0.33 3.50 -8.57
N ILE A 27 -1.56 3.00 -8.73
CA ILE A 27 -2.73 3.67 -8.15
C ILE A 27 -2.71 3.67 -6.61
N CYS A 28 -2.11 2.64 -5.98
CA CYS A 28 -1.96 2.60 -4.54
C CYS A 28 -0.91 3.61 -4.05
N LEU A 29 0.20 3.79 -4.78
CA LEU A 29 1.20 4.82 -4.46
C LEU A 29 0.60 6.22 -4.61
N ASP A 30 -0.14 6.46 -5.68
CA ASP A 30 -0.91 7.70 -5.90
C ASP A 30 -1.84 8.03 -4.74
N TRP A 31 -2.57 7.03 -4.23
CA TRP A 31 -3.46 7.23 -3.07
C TRP A 31 -2.71 7.59 -1.78
N LEU A 32 -1.45 7.17 -1.62
CA LEU A 32 -0.66 7.56 -0.46
C LEU A 32 -0.19 9.02 -0.57
N ILE A 33 0.20 9.44 -1.77
CA ILE A 33 0.72 10.79 -2.06
C ILE A 33 -0.39 11.85 -2.02
N ARG A 34 -1.59 11.52 -2.52
CA ARG A 34 -2.72 12.46 -2.56
C ARG A 34 -3.29 12.76 -1.18
N ASP A 35 -3.96 13.90 -1.05
CA ASP A 35 -4.72 14.25 0.15
C ASP A 35 -6.06 13.49 0.18
N GLU A 36 -5.95 12.22 0.57
CA GLU A 36 -7.07 11.30 0.68
C GLU A 36 -7.40 10.98 2.14
N ARG A 37 -8.63 10.54 2.38
CA ARG A 37 -9.04 10.07 3.71
C ARG A 37 -8.14 8.91 4.17
N VAL A 38 -8.02 8.77 5.49
CA VAL A 38 -7.15 7.75 6.13
C VAL A 38 -7.45 6.33 5.64
N ALA A 39 -8.73 5.97 5.46
CA ALA A 39 -9.12 4.62 5.05
C ALA A 39 -8.56 4.21 3.68
N PRO A 40 -8.71 5.01 2.60
CA PRO A 40 -8.00 4.83 1.33
C PRO A 40 -6.51 4.52 1.49
N LYS A 41 -5.79 5.34 2.25
CA LYS A 41 -4.35 5.19 2.48
C LYS A 41 -4.00 3.90 3.22
N VAL A 42 -4.78 3.51 4.22
CA VAL A 42 -4.56 2.27 4.98
C VAL A 42 -4.69 1.04 4.08
N TYR A 43 -5.73 0.97 3.24
CA TYR A 43 -5.87 -0.15 2.30
C TYR A 43 -4.76 -0.14 1.26
N ALA A 44 -4.37 1.02 0.74
CA ALA A 44 -3.26 1.15 -0.20
C ALA A 44 -1.93 0.63 0.40
N MET A 45 -1.58 1.03 1.64
CA MET A 45 -0.38 0.54 2.33
C MET A 45 -0.40 -0.99 2.50
N LYS A 46 -1.55 -1.57 2.86
CA LYS A 46 -1.69 -3.02 3.02
C LYS A 46 -1.52 -3.77 1.69
N THR A 47 -2.09 -3.25 0.61
CA THR A 47 -1.94 -3.79 -0.75
C THR A 47 -0.47 -3.74 -1.18
N LEU A 48 0.19 -2.59 -1.03
CA LEU A 48 1.59 -2.43 -1.38
C LEU A 48 2.50 -3.33 -0.55
N GLY A 49 2.23 -3.49 0.75
CA GLY A 49 2.96 -4.43 1.60
C GLY A 49 2.82 -5.90 1.17
N HIS A 50 1.73 -6.27 0.50
CA HIS A 50 1.59 -7.59 -0.12
C HIS A 50 2.48 -7.72 -1.36
N PHE A 51 2.43 -6.74 -2.26
CA PHE A 51 3.24 -6.74 -3.49
C PHE A 51 4.74 -6.58 -3.24
N ALA A 52 5.13 -5.92 -2.15
CA ALA A 52 6.52 -5.67 -1.78
C ALA A 52 7.30 -6.97 -1.46
N GLN A 53 6.61 -8.07 -1.17
CA GLN A 53 7.24 -9.39 -1.01
C GLN A 53 7.80 -9.94 -2.33
N LYS A 54 7.17 -9.59 -3.45
CA LYS A 54 7.58 -10.01 -4.81
C LYS A 54 8.40 -8.93 -5.52
N ASN A 55 8.25 -7.67 -5.11
CA ASN A 55 8.85 -6.50 -5.76
C ASN A 55 9.66 -5.70 -4.74
N PRO A 56 10.98 -5.99 -4.59
CA PRO A 56 11.80 -5.38 -3.55
C PRO A 56 11.82 -3.84 -3.56
N TRP A 57 11.78 -3.23 -4.75
CA TRP A 57 11.77 -1.78 -4.94
C TRP A 57 10.59 -1.08 -4.26
N ILE A 58 9.45 -1.77 -4.08
CA ILE A 58 8.27 -1.22 -3.38
C ILE A 58 8.59 -1.01 -1.89
N ASN A 59 9.47 -1.82 -1.29
CA ASN A 59 9.80 -1.68 0.13
C ASN A 59 10.44 -0.32 0.43
N GLU A 60 11.36 0.12 -0.42
CA GLU A 60 12.05 1.41 -0.26
C GLU A 60 11.08 2.56 -0.47
N GLU A 61 10.31 2.52 -1.56
CA GLU A 61 9.36 3.58 -1.89
C GLU A 61 8.26 3.73 -0.83
N LEU A 62 7.68 2.60 -0.40
CA LEU A 62 6.65 2.58 0.62
C LEU A 62 7.19 3.09 1.97
N ARG A 63 8.42 2.74 2.33
CA ARG A 63 9.06 3.22 3.56
C ARG A 63 9.27 4.74 3.50
N ASN A 64 9.70 5.28 2.35
CA ASN A 64 9.91 6.70 2.16
C ASN A 64 8.60 7.49 2.32
N ILE A 65 7.54 7.05 1.64
CA ILE A 65 6.22 7.69 1.71
C ILE A 65 5.67 7.65 3.14
N ILE A 66 5.72 6.48 3.80
CA ILE A 66 5.23 6.35 5.18
C ILE A 66 6.02 7.29 6.09
N ASN A 67 7.34 7.30 6.04
CA ASN A 67 8.17 8.12 6.94
C ASN A 67 7.90 9.62 6.78
N LYS A 68 7.70 10.08 5.54
CA LYS A 68 7.40 11.48 5.23
C LYS A 68 6.06 11.92 5.84
N ASP A 69 5.03 11.10 5.70
CA ASP A 69 3.68 11.43 6.14
C ASP A 69 3.41 11.07 7.61
N TYR A 70 4.22 10.18 8.19
CA TYR A 70 3.95 9.52 9.47
C TYR A 70 3.60 10.51 10.58
N ALA A 71 4.40 11.58 10.75
CA ALA A 71 4.26 12.52 11.86
C ALA A 71 2.89 13.24 11.86
N GLY A 72 2.43 13.68 10.69
CA GLY A 72 1.20 14.48 10.51
C GLY A 72 -0.09 13.67 10.43
N GLN A 73 0.00 12.34 10.35
CA GLN A 73 -1.17 11.48 10.16
C GLN A 73 -1.83 11.04 11.47
N SER A 74 -3.08 10.59 11.34
CA SER A 74 -3.91 10.11 12.46
C SER A 74 -3.34 8.86 13.17
N ALA A 75 -3.81 8.60 14.40
CA ALA A 75 -3.42 7.40 15.14
C ALA A 75 -3.71 6.09 14.38
N GLY A 76 -4.84 6.02 13.67
CA GLY A 76 -5.21 4.85 12.86
C GLY A 76 -4.28 4.61 11.67
N TYR A 77 -3.84 5.69 11.01
CA TYR A 77 -2.80 5.61 9.98
C TYR A 77 -1.49 5.09 10.58
N LYS A 78 -1.01 5.71 11.67
CA LYS A 78 0.24 5.34 12.35
C LYS A 78 0.24 3.88 12.82
N ALA A 79 -0.88 3.38 13.32
CA ALA A 79 -1.03 1.96 13.70
C ALA A 79 -0.87 1.03 12.48
N SER A 80 -1.55 1.34 11.38
CA SER A 80 -1.48 0.55 10.15
C SER A 80 -0.10 0.61 9.50
N ALA A 81 0.51 1.79 9.45
CA ALA A 81 1.86 2.01 8.94
C ALA A 81 2.89 1.14 9.69
N ARG A 82 2.81 1.08 11.03
CA ARG A 82 3.68 0.20 11.83
C ARG A 82 3.48 -1.28 11.50
N GLU A 83 2.23 -1.71 11.30
CA GLU A 83 1.95 -3.10 10.92
C GLU A 83 2.54 -3.44 9.56
N VAL A 84 2.43 -2.53 8.59
CA VAL A 84 2.97 -2.71 7.24
C VAL A 84 4.50 -2.68 7.26
N LEU A 85 5.12 -1.69 7.91
CA LEU A 85 6.58 -1.58 8.03
C LEU A 85 7.21 -2.82 8.67
N LYS A 86 6.54 -3.47 9.64
CA LYS A 86 7.00 -4.73 10.24
C LYS A 86 7.01 -5.91 9.26
N LYS A 87 6.18 -5.87 8.21
CA LYS A 87 6.09 -6.91 7.19
C LYS A 87 7.05 -6.68 6.03
N LEU A 88 7.55 -5.45 5.86
CA LEU A 88 8.61 -5.15 4.90
C LEU A 88 9.92 -5.75 5.45
N LYS A 89 10.64 -6.51 4.63
CA LYS A 89 11.97 -7.03 4.95
C LYS A 89 13.04 -6.05 4.50
#